data_AF-A0A8X6KWU3-F1
#
_entry.id   AF-A0A8X6KWU3-F1
#
_cell.length_a   1.000
_cell.length_b   1.000
_cell.length_c   1.000
_cell.angle_alpha   90.00
_cell.angle_beta   90.00
_cell.angle_gamma   90.00
#
_symmetry.space_group_name_H-M   'P 1'
#
loop_
_entity.id
_entity.type
_entity.pdbx_description
1 polymer ?
#
loop_
_entity_poly.entity_id
_entity_poly.type
_entity_poly.pdbx_seq_one_letter_code
_entity_poly.pdbx_strand_id
1 'polypeptide(L)'
;MRLSVNAETVQNAIRQARHKSLVVRKKSFICLQNLKERWEFAKTHRLKTNNFWKKVKYNLITKYNIFGRRTVWRKPNTAVNPKN
;
A
#
# COMPACT_ATOMS: atom_id res chain seq x y z
N MET A 1 -7.85 -0.12 -41.02
CA MET A 1 -8.24 1.15 -40.36
C MET A 1 -7.88 1.07 -38.88
N ARG A 2 -7.04 1.98 -38.36
CA ARG A 2 -6.81 2.12 -36.91
C ARG A 2 -7.82 3.14 -36.37
N LEU A 3 -8.74 2.70 -35.52
CA LEU A 3 -9.62 3.60 -34.79
C LEU A 3 -8.82 4.25 -33.66
N SER A 4 -8.60 5.56 -33.77
CA SER A 4 -7.99 6.39 -32.75
C SER A 4 -9.10 6.95 -31.85
N VAL A 5 -9.16 6.49 -30.61
CA VAL A 5 -10.13 6.99 -29.61
C VAL A 5 -9.44 8.01 -28.71
N ASN A 6 -10.09 9.14 -28.43
CA ASN A 6 -9.58 10.16 -27.51
C ASN A 6 -9.56 9.62 -26.07
N ALA A 7 -8.54 9.97 -25.30
CA ALA A 7 -8.40 9.60 -23.89
C ALA A 7 -9.61 10.03 -23.06
N GLU A 8 -10.24 11.15 -23.39
CA GLU A 8 -11.45 11.64 -22.72
C GLU A 8 -12.65 10.70 -22.93
N THR A 9 -12.81 10.16 -24.14
CA THR A 9 -13.85 9.17 -24.45
C THR A 9 -13.68 7.91 -23.60
N VAL A 10 -12.44 7.46 -23.41
CA VAL A 10 -12.12 6.33 -22.53
C VAL A 10 -12.44 6.63 -21.08
N GLN A 11 -12.09 7.83 -20.58
CA GLN A 11 -12.40 8.23 -19.20
C GLN A 11 -13.91 8.31 -18.95
N ASN A 12 -14.68 8.84 -19.90
CA ASN A 12 -16.13 8.95 -19.80
C ASN A 12 -16.79 7.56 -19.75
N ALA A 13 -16.33 6.61 -20.57
CA ALA A 13 -16.80 5.23 -20.52
C ALA A 13 -16.49 4.55 -19.16
N ILE A 14 -15.29 4.74 -18.61
CA ILE A 14 -14.91 4.21 -17.28
C ILE A 14 -15.79 4.80 -16.17
N ARG A 15 -16.10 6.10 -16.25
CA ARG A 15 -17.00 6.79 -15.29
C ARG A 15 -18.44 6.28 -15.40
N GLN A 16 -18.96 6.11 -16.61
CA GLN A 16 -20.29 5.54 -16.85
C GLN A 16 -20.41 4.11 -16.31
N ALA A 17 -19.35 3.31 -16.47
CA ALA A 17 -19.23 1.97 -15.90
C ALA A 17 -19.01 1.95 -14.37
N ARG A 18 -18.95 3.12 -13.71
CA ARG A 18 -18.74 3.30 -12.26
C ARG A 18 -17.47 2.64 -11.72
N HIS A 19 -16.48 2.41 -12.59
CA HIS A 19 -15.18 1.90 -12.16
C HIS A 19 -14.39 2.99 -11.45
N LYS A 20 -13.77 2.63 -10.32
CA LYS A 20 -12.90 3.52 -9.56
C LYS A 20 -11.44 3.12 -9.80
N SER A 21 -10.58 4.11 -10.01
CA SER A 21 -9.15 3.90 -9.97
C SER A 21 -8.73 3.63 -8.52
N LEU A 22 -8.16 2.45 -8.28
CA LEU A 22 -7.57 2.09 -6.99
C LEU A 22 -6.08 1.87 -7.16
N VAL A 23 -5.30 2.44 -6.25
CA VAL A 23 -3.86 2.13 -6.17
C VAL A 23 -3.73 0.73 -5.59
N VAL A 24 -3.12 -0.17 -6.36
CA VAL A 24 -2.84 -1.54 -5.91
C VAL A 24 -1.97 -1.52 -4.66
N ARG A 25 -2.31 -2.34 -3.66
CA ARG A 25 -1.53 -2.45 -2.41
C ARG A 25 -0.10 -2.90 -2.72
N LYS A 26 0.89 -2.18 -2.20
CA LYS A 26 2.30 -2.61 -2.24
C LYS A 26 2.46 -3.84 -1.34
N LYS A 27 2.73 -5.00 -1.94
CA LYS A 27 3.14 -6.20 -1.21
C LYS A 27 4.65 -6.35 -1.37
N SER A 28 5.34 -6.69 -0.28
CA SER A 28 6.73 -7.10 -0.37
C SER A 28 6.84 -8.34 -1.26
N PHE A 29 7.82 -8.37 -2.15
CA PHE A 29 8.15 -9.61 -2.85
C PHE A 29 8.69 -10.61 -1.84
N ILE A 30 8.11 -11.82 -1.81
CA ILE A 30 8.50 -12.91 -0.92
C ILE A 30 8.90 -14.06 -1.83
N CYS A 31 10.12 -14.58 -1.69
CA CYS A 31 10.53 -15.75 -2.45
C CYS A 31 9.73 -16.99 -2.01
N LEU A 32 9.67 -18.00 -2.87
CA LEU A 32 8.88 -19.21 -2.60
C LEU A 32 9.30 -19.93 -1.32
N GLN A 33 10.59 -19.90 -0.98
CA GLN A 33 11.11 -20.50 0.25
C GLN A 33 10.54 -19.80 1.49
N ASN A 34 10.65 -18.48 1.57
CA ASN A 34 10.11 -17.69 2.69
C ASN A 34 8.58 -17.79 2.77
N LEU A 35 7.90 -17.98 1.63
CA LEU A 35 6.46 -18.23 1.61
C LEU A 35 6.10 -19.55 2.32
N LYS A 36 6.83 -20.63 2.01
CA LYS A 36 6.65 -21.95 2.64
C LYS A 36 6.91 -21.88 4.13
N GLU A 37 8.01 -21.27 4.55
CA GLU A 37 8.36 -21.12 5.97
C GLU A 37 7.30 -20.33 6.75
N ARG A 38 6.79 -19.24 6.17
CA ARG A 38 5.69 -18.47 6.77
C ARG A 38 4.43 -19.31 6.91
N TRP A 39 4.13 -20.15 5.92
CA TRP A 39 2.95 -21.01 5.95
C TRP A 39 3.06 -22.10 7.03
N GLU A 40 4.22 -22.75 7.14
CA GLU A 40 4.47 -23.76 8.17
C GLU A 40 4.51 -23.14 9.58
N PHE A 41 5.12 -21.97 9.73
CA PHE A 41 5.07 -21.22 10.99
C PHE A 41 3.61 -20.91 11.39
N ALA A 42 2.80 -20.42 10.45
CA ALA A 42 1.40 -20.11 10.72
C ALA A 42 0.60 -21.35 11.13
N LYS A 43 0.75 -22.48 10.43
CA LYS A 43 0.08 -23.74 10.81
C LYS A 43 0.45 -24.20 12.21
N THR A 44 1.74 -24.28 12.49
CA THR A 44 2.27 -24.79 13.77
C THR A 44 1.90 -23.92 14.97
N HIS A 45 1.68 -22.62 14.74
CA HIS A 45 1.39 -21.65 15.80
C HIS A 45 -0.07 -21.18 15.87
N ARG A 46 -0.93 -21.57 14.91
CA ARG A 46 -2.34 -21.14 14.84
C ARG A 46 -3.16 -21.46 16.10
N LEU A 47 -2.90 -22.61 16.72
CA LEU A 47 -3.64 -23.10 17.90
C LEU A 47 -2.92 -22.81 19.23
N LYS A 48 -1.81 -22.06 19.21
CA LYS A 48 -1.10 -21.72 20.45
C LYS A 48 -1.95 -20.80 21.32
N THR A 49 -1.96 -21.06 22.62
CA THR A 49 -2.75 -20.30 23.58
C THR A 49 -2.17 -18.90 23.81
N ASN A 50 -2.99 -17.98 24.31
CA ASN A 50 -2.51 -16.64 24.68
C ASN A 50 -1.39 -16.68 25.73
N ASN A 51 -1.38 -17.67 26.61
CA ASN A 51 -0.31 -17.84 27.60
C ASN A 51 1.05 -18.16 26.96
N PHE A 52 1.06 -18.83 25.82
CA PHE A 52 2.28 -19.03 25.03
C PHE A 52 2.79 -17.68 24.50
N TRP A 53 1.94 -16.91 23.82
CA TRP A 53 2.32 -15.63 23.21
C TRP A 53 2.77 -14.57 24.24
N LYS A 54 2.20 -14.57 25.44
CA LYS A 54 2.65 -13.70 26.54
C LYS A 54 4.09 -13.95 26.99
N LYS A 55 4.61 -15.15 26.77
CA LYS A 55 6.01 -15.51 27.11
C LYS A 55 6.99 -15.13 26.00
N VAL A 56 6.51 -14.87 24.78
CA VAL A 56 7.37 -14.53 23.65
C VAL A 56 7.80 -13.06 23.75
N LYS A 57 9.11 -12.83 23.79
CA LYS A 57 9.69 -11.48 23.71
C LYS A 57 10.02 -11.16 22.25
N TYR A 58 9.47 -10.06 21.74
CA TYR A 58 9.73 -9.59 20.40
C TYR A 58 10.68 -8.39 20.45
N ASN A 59 11.70 -8.42 19.60
CA ASN A 59 12.61 -7.30 19.39
C ASN A 59 12.45 -6.80 17.95
N LEU A 60 12.26 -5.49 17.78
CA LEU A 60 12.21 -4.85 16.47
C LEU A 60 12.91 -3.49 16.54
N ILE A 61 13.74 -3.20 15.55
CA ILE A 61 14.32 -1.87 15.36
C ILE A 61 13.53 -1.21 14.24
N THR A 62 12.96 -0.03 14.52
CA THR A 62 12.28 0.78 13.52
C THR A 62 12.93 2.15 13.43
N LYS A 63 12.95 2.73 12.22
CA LYS A 63 13.40 4.10 12.01
C LYS A 63 12.21 5.03 12.14
N TYR A 64 12.28 5.99 13.06
CA TYR A 64 11.26 7.03 13.19
C TYR A 64 11.65 8.25 12.34
N ASN A 65 10.70 8.80 11.57
CA ASN A 65 10.90 10.02 10.80
C ASN A 65 10.07 11.15 11.40
N ILE A 66 10.74 12.21 11.85
CA ILE A 66 10.15 13.37 12.56
C ILE A 66 9.09 14.08 11.70
N PHE A 67 9.33 14.17 10.39
CA PHE A 67 8.46 14.94 9.50
C PHE A 67 7.53 14.08 8.65
N GLY A 68 7.76 12.77 8.60
CA GLY A 68 6.91 11.81 7.88
C GLY A 68 6.54 12.25 6.47
N ARG A 69 5.41 11.77 5.96
CA ARG A 69 4.79 12.30 4.73
C ARG A 69 3.64 13.19 5.15
N ARG A 70 3.68 14.49 4.85
CA ARG A 70 2.62 15.44 5.14
C ARG A 70 1.93 15.90 3.86
N THR A 71 0.61 15.92 3.88
CA THR A 71 -0.18 16.59 2.84
C THR A 71 -0.38 18.03 3.27
N VAL A 72 -0.02 18.98 2.40
CA VAL A 72 -0.18 20.42 2.66
C VAL A 72 -1.23 20.95 1.71
N TRP A 73 -2.24 21.63 2.25
CA TRP A 73 -3.26 22.30 1.45
C TRP A 73 -2.66 23.58 0.85
N ARG A 74 -2.69 23.70 -0.47
CA ARG A 74 -2.19 24.88 -1.21
C ARG A 74 -3.15 25.21 -2.33
N LYS A 75 -3.18 26.49 -2.73
CA LYS A 75 -3.88 26.88 -3.95
C LYS A 75 -3.19 26.24 -5.17
N PRO A 76 -3.94 25.85 -6.20
CA PRO A 76 -3.34 25.34 -7.44
C PRO A 76 -2.29 26.33 -7.98
N ASN A 77 -1.18 25.78 -8.50
CA ASN A 77 -0.08 26.55 -9.09
C ASN A 77 0.70 27.49 -8.16
N THR A 78 0.54 27.42 -6.83
CA THR A 78 1.30 28.27 -5.88
C THR A 78 2.44 27.54 -5.15
N ALA A 79 2.88 26.38 -5.66
CA ALA A 79 3.84 25.52 -4.97
C ALA A 79 5.26 26.12 -4.87
N VAL A 80 5.65 26.96 -5.84
CA VAL A 80 6.98 27.58 -5.96
C VAL A 80 7.02 29.03 -5.51
N ASN A 81 5.94 29.55 -4.89
CA ASN A 81 5.91 30.93 -4.42
C ASN A 81 6.90 31.08 -3.24
N PRO A 82 7.93 31.95 -3.34
CA PRO A 82 8.95 32.10 -2.29
C PRO A 82 8.39 32.66 -0.96
N LYS A 83 7.16 33.16 -0.94
CA LYS A 83 6.47 33.63 0.28
C LYS A 83 5.65 32.54 0.99
N ASN A 84 5.63 31.30 0.49
CA ASN A 84 4.87 30.16 1.03
C ASN A 84 5.74 29.15 1.78
#